data_AF-A0A101U714-F1
#
_entry.id   AF-A0A101U714-F1
#
_cell.length_a   1.000
_cell.length_b   1.000
_cell.length_c   1.000
_cell.angle_alpha   90.00
_cell.angle_beta   90.00
_cell.angle_gamma   90.00
#
_symmetry.space_group_name_H-M   'P 1'
#
loop_
_entity.id
_entity.type
_entity.pdbx_description
1 polymer ?
#
loop_
_entity_poly.entity_id
_entity_poly.type
_entity_poly.pdbx_seq_one_letter_code
_entity_poly.pdbx_strand_id
1 'polypeptide(L)'
;MAGKEDEPELPDDAAADATRRPDVRLEEIAAQLRELATAKDRLQGLLDAVLVIGPDRHTVYLDAEPGLPLAVDIDQDRPDHVRPDHVRSVPAGATVLFFTDGLVEHPDRSIDQGLAELAGLAADRAHLPLDDFVRHLADHHPGDGHDDIALLALRTPRD
;
A
#
# COMPACT_ATOMS: atom_id res chain seq x y z
N MET A 1 -66.05 -42.59 26.40
CA MET A 1 -65.81 -42.40 24.95
C MET A 1 -66.25 -40.98 24.62
N ALA A 2 -65.50 -40.05 24.08
CA ALA A 2 -64.11 -39.86 23.64
C ALA A 2 -64.02 -38.31 23.53
N GLY A 3 -62.91 -37.60 23.55
CA GLY A 3 -61.49 -37.84 23.71
C GLY A 3 -60.93 -36.43 23.89
N LYS A 4 -59.98 -36.27 24.81
CA LYS A 4 -59.23 -35.03 24.99
C LYS A 4 -58.11 -35.09 23.96
N GLU A 5 -58.11 -34.17 23.00
CA GLU A 5 -57.00 -34.03 22.06
C GLU A 5 -56.40 -32.63 22.24
N ASP A 6 -55.20 -32.66 22.81
CA ASP A 6 -54.28 -31.55 22.98
C ASP A 6 -53.94 -30.97 21.59
N GLU A 7 -54.15 -29.67 21.39
CA GLU A 7 -53.42 -28.94 20.35
C GLU A 7 -52.03 -28.62 20.89
N PRO A 8 -50.95 -29.08 20.24
CA PRO A 8 -49.60 -28.77 20.69
C PRO A 8 -49.22 -27.33 20.35
N GLU A 9 -48.67 -26.64 21.35
CA GLU A 9 -47.91 -25.39 21.20
C GLU A 9 -46.77 -25.55 20.17
N LEU A 10 -46.56 -24.45 19.43
CA LEU A 10 -45.59 -24.24 18.36
C LEU A 10 -44.14 -24.57 18.75
N PRO A 11 -43.28 -24.91 17.77
CA PRO A 11 -41.93 -24.38 17.71
C PRO A 11 -41.89 -23.20 16.73
N ASP A 12 -41.98 -22.00 17.27
CA ASP A 12 -41.54 -20.76 16.62
C ASP A 12 -40.02 -20.61 16.80
N ASP A 13 -39.23 -21.42 16.08
CA ASP A 13 -37.76 -21.31 16.16
C ASP A 13 -37.01 -21.65 14.86
N ALA A 14 -37.72 -21.91 13.75
CA ALA A 14 -37.10 -22.26 12.47
C ALA A 14 -36.86 -21.04 11.54
N ALA A 15 -37.41 -19.87 11.87
CA ALA A 15 -37.28 -18.67 11.04
C ALA A 15 -36.13 -17.74 11.46
N ALA A 16 -35.50 -17.97 12.62
CA ALA A 16 -34.41 -17.13 13.14
C ALA A 16 -32.99 -17.56 12.66
N ASP A 17 -32.83 -18.74 12.07
CA ASP A 17 -31.51 -19.26 11.64
C ASP A 17 -31.14 -18.87 10.19
N ALA A 18 -32.12 -18.48 9.36
CA ALA A 18 -31.86 -18.13 7.95
C ALA A 18 -31.32 -16.70 7.77
N THR A 19 -31.64 -15.79 8.69
CA THR A 19 -31.30 -14.36 8.61
C THR A 19 -29.92 -14.04 9.19
N ARG A 20 -29.37 -14.93 10.04
CA ARG A 20 -28.06 -14.74 10.68
C ARG A 20 -26.86 -15.10 9.77
N ARG A 21 -27.11 -15.84 8.69
CA ARG A 21 -26.11 -16.29 7.70
C ARG A 21 -25.72 -15.25 6.63
N PRO A 22 -26.63 -14.44 6.07
CA PRO A 22 -26.26 -13.42 5.09
C PRO A 22 -25.37 -12.32 5.69
N ASP A 23 -25.62 -11.90 6.93
CA ASP A 23 -24.82 -10.87 7.60
C ASP A 23 -23.37 -11.35 7.81
N VAL A 24 -23.18 -12.58 8.29
CA VAL A 24 -21.84 -13.18 8.46
C VAL A 24 -21.11 -13.32 7.12
N ARG A 25 -21.81 -13.72 6.04
CA ARG A 25 -21.21 -13.80 4.70
C ARG A 25 -20.84 -12.43 4.13
N LEU A 26 -21.65 -11.40 4.40
CA LEU A 26 -21.36 -10.02 4.01
C LEU A 26 -20.15 -9.47 4.78
N GLU A 27 -20.03 -9.77 6.07
CA GLU A 27 -18.86 -9.43 6.89
C GLU A 27 -17.59 -10.14 6.37
N GLU A 28 -17.70 -11.42 5.99
CA GLU A 28 -16.59 -12.20 5.43
C GLU A 28 -16.12 -11.64 4.07
N ILE A 29 -17.06 -11.31 3.17
CA ILE A 29 -16.74 -10.64 1.90
C ILE A 29 -16.09 -9.26 2.16
N ALA A 30 -16.61 -8.50 3.12
CA ALA A 30 -16.06 -7.19 3.47
C ALA A 30 -14.63 -7.31 4.04
N ALA A 31 -14.34 -8.36 4.81
CA ALA A 31 -12.99 -8.65 5.30
C ALA A 31 -12.04 -9.01 4.15
N GLN A 32 -12.47 -9.92 3.25
CA GLN A 32 -11.68 -10.29 2.06
C GLN A 32 -11.40 -9.11 1.13
N LEU A 33 -12.36 -8.21 0.94
CA LEU A 33 -12.14 -7.00 0.13
C LEU A 33 -11.16 -6.03 0.78
N ARG A 34 -11.14 -5.92 2.11
CA ARG A 34 -10.14 -5.11 2.84
C ARG A 34 -8.75 -5.73 2.75
N GLU A 35 -8.63 -7.05 2.91
CA GLU A 35 -7.36 -7.75 2.72
C GLU A 35 -6.85 -7.56 1.29
N LEU A 36 -7.72 -7.69 0.29
CA LEU A 36 -7.36 -7.47 -1.10
C LEU A 36 -6.95 -6.02 -1.38
N ALA A 37 -7.65 -5.04 -0.81
CA ALA A 37 -7.28 -3.63 -0.91
C ALA A 37 -5.92 -3.36 -0.26
N THR A 38 -5.66 -3.92 0.92
CA THR A 38 -4.37 -3.83 1.62
C THR A 38 -3.25 -4.46 0.79
N ALA A 39 -3.49 -5.64 0.22
CA ALA A 39 -2.54 -6.31 -0.65
C ALA A 39 -2.27 -5.52 -1.94
N LYS A 40 -3.31 -4.89 -2.52
CA LYS A 40 -3.18 -4.02 -3.70
C LYS A 40 -2.36 -2.77 -3.36
N ASP A 41 -2.64 -2.13 -2.22
CA ASP A 41 -1.94 -0.92 -1.80
C ASP A 41 -0.46 -1.21 -1.46
N ARG A 42 -0.16 -2.35 -0.82
CA ARG A 42 1.22 -2.84 -0.62
C ARG A 42 1.95 -3.08 -1.94
N LEU A 43 1.29 -3.81 -2.84
CA LEU A 43 1.84 -4.03 -4.18
C LEU A 43 2.12 -2.69 -4.85
N GLN A 44 1.19 -1.74 -4.80
CA GLN A 44 1.34 -0.42 -5.41
C GLN A 44 2.46 0.42 -4.76
N GLY A 45 2.62 0.35 -3.44
CA GLY A 45 3.73 0.96 -2.71
C GLY A 45 5.11 0.48 -3.17
N LEU A 46 5.22 -0.80 -3.58
CA LEU A 46 6.45 -1.35 -4.17
C LEU A 46 6.73 -0.83 -5.59
N LEU A 47 5.72 -0.35 -6.31
CA LEU A 47 5.86 0.11 -7.71
C LEU A 47 6.24 1.58 -7.80
N ASP A 48 5.80 2.41 -6.84
CA ASP A 48 6.07 3.85 -6.77
C ASP A 48 7.24 4.21 -5.84
N ALA A 49 8.15 3.27 -5.62
CA ALA A 49 9.24 3.38 -4.63
C ALA A 49 10.35 4.40 -4.98
N VAL A 50 10.21 5.18 -6.06
CA VAL A 50 11.24 6.12 -6.52
C VAL A 50 10.66 7.52 -6.72
N LEU A 51 11.11 8.46 -5.89
CA LEU A 51 10.74 9.88 -5.94
C LEU A 51 11.93 10.72 -6.45
N VAL A 52 11.71 11.51 -7.48
CA VAL A 52 12.68 12.52 -7.95
C VAL A 52 12.25 13.90 -7.46
N ILE A 53 13.17 14.60 -6.82
CA ILE A 53 13.00 15.97 -6.33
C ILE A 53 13.94 16.88 -7.11
N GLY A 54 13.37 17.74 -7.94
CA GLY A 54 14.09 18.73 -8.72
C GLY A 54 14.78 19.79 -7.85
N PRO A 55 15.80 20.50 -8.40
CA PRO A 55 16.45 21.60 -7.69
C PRO A 55 15.49 22.78 -7.39
N ASP A 56 14.38 22.87 -8.13
CA ASP A 56 13.26 23.79 -7.90
C ASP A 56 12.26 23.29 -6.84
N ARG A 57 12.51 22.10 -6.27
CA ARG A 57 11.66 21.36 -5.31
C ARG A 57 10.39 20.79 -5.92
N HIS A 58 10.28 20.72 -7.25
CA HIS A 58 9.21 19.96 -7.89
C HIS A 58 9.46 18.46 -7.70
N THR A 59 8.42 17.70 -7.34
CA THR A 59 8.52 16.26 -7.08
C THR A 59 7.79 15.44 -8.13
N VAL A 60 8.39 14.33 -8.55
CA VAL A 60 7.80 13.38 -9.49
C VAL A 60 8.09 11.96 -9.02
N TYR A 61 7.05 11.16 -8.81
CA TYR A 61 7.20 9.71 -8.69
C TYR A 61 7.47 9.12 -10.07
N LEU A 62 8.46 8.23 -10.15
CA LEU A 62 8.78 7.54 -11.40
C LEU A 62 7.89 6.32 -11.57
N ASP A 63 6.73 6.53 -12.19
CA ASP A 63 5.84 5.45 -12.61
C ASP A 63 6.52 4.59 -13.68
N ALA A 64 6.62 3.30 -13.39
CA ALA A 64 7.26 2.30 -14.21
C ALA A 64 6.54 0.96 -14.04
N GLU A 65 6.42 0.21 -15.14
CA GLU A 65 5.86 -1.14 -15.06
C GLU A 65 6.72 -2.02 -14.15
N PRO A 66 6.17 -2.53 -13.05
CA PRO A 66 6.95 -3.34 -12.13
C PRO A 66 7.17 -4.75 -12.67
N GLY A 67 8.32 -5.33 -12.35
CA GLY A 67 8.50 -6.77 -12.50
C GLY A 67 7.78 -7.53 -11.38
N LEU A 68 7.54 -8.83 -11.58
CA LEU A 68 7.00 -9.69 -10.53
C LEU A 68 7.90 -9.70 -9.28
N PRO A 69 7.35 -9.80 -8.05
CA PRO A 69 8.15 -10.06 -6.86
C PRO A 69 9.06 -11.30 -7.02
N LEU A 70 10.14 -11.36 -6.25
CA LEU A 70 11.00 -12.54 -6.23
C LEU A 70 10.22 -13.75 -5.69
N ALA A 71 10.58 -14.96 -6.16
CA ALA A 71 9.96 -16.23 -5.79
C ALA A 71 8.47 -16.41 -6.17
N VAL A 72 7.90 -15.51 -6.97
CA VAL A 72 6.66 -15.80 -7.72
C VAL A 72 7.00 -16.80 -8.82
N ASP A 73 6.22 -17.89 -8.90
CA ASP A 73 6.44 -18.99 -9.84
C ASP A 73 6.42 -18.51 -11.29
N ILE A 74 7.58 -18.61 -11.94
CA ILE A 74 7.81 -18.20 -13.33
C ILE A 74 7.60 -19.35 -14.33
N ASP A 75 7.33 -20.58 -13.85
CA ASP A 75 7.16 -21.78 -14.69
C ASP A 75 5.77 -21.89 -15.33
N GLN A 76 4.86 -20.96 -15.03
CA GLN A 76 3.66 -20.74 -15.85
C GLN A 76 4.03 -19.85 -17.03
N ASP A 77 3.73 -20.24 -18.28
CA ASP A 77 3.82 -19.37 -19.47
C ASP A 77 2.88 -18.16 -19.31
N ARG A 78 3.43 -16.97 -19.08
CA ARG A 78 2.71 -15.85 -18.45
C ARG A 78 3.13 -14.42 -18.82
N PRO A 79 3.52 -14.03 -20.04
CA PRO A 79 4.10 -12.69 -20.39
C PRO A 79 4.96 -11.83 -19.40
N ASP A 80 4.77 -11.89 -18.08
CA ASP A 80 5.27 -11.00 -17.01
C ASP A 80 6.54 -11.52 -16.31
N HIS A 81 7.10 -12.64 -16.79
CA HIS A 81 8.33 -13.25 -16.27
C HIS A 81 9.60 -12.43 -16.56
N VAL A 82 9.53 -11.50 -17.52
CA VAL A 82 10.65 -10.60 -17.82
C VAL A 82 10.64 -9.48 -16.81
N ARG A 83 11.74 -9.29 -16.09
CA ARG A 83 11.93 -8.11 -15.23
C ARG A 83 12.32 -6.94 -16.14
N PRO A 84 11.47 -5.92 -16.32
CA PRO A 84 11.77 -4.80 -17.19
C PRO A 84 12.81 -3.88 -16.54
N ASP A 85 13.77 -3.43 -17.35
CA ASP A 85 14.66 -2.34 -16.97
C ASP A 85 14.04 -1.01 -17.42
N HIS A 86 14.15 0.02 -16.57
CA HIS A 86 13.63 1.36 -16.85
C HIS A 86 14.74 2.39 -16.81
N VAL A 87 14.70 3.35 -17.74
CA VAL A 87 15.69 4.43 -17.84
C VAL A 87 14.98 5.78 -17.84
N ARG A 88 15.45 6.67 -16.96
CA ARG A 88 14.98 8.06 -16.87
C ARG A 88 16.16 9.01 -16.72
N SER A 89 16.14 10.10 -17.47
CA SER A 89 17.07 11.21 -17.28
C SER A 89 16.69 12.01 -16.04
N VAL A 90 17.65 12.23 -15.15
CA VAL A 90 17.47 13.00 -13.92
C VAL A 90 18.19 14.35 -14.07
N PRO A 91 17.57 15.48 -13.72
CA PRO A 91 18.22 16.79 -13.80
C PRO A 91 19.48 16.90 -12.92
N ALA A 92 20.40 17.79 -13.27
CA ALA A 92 21.54 18.14 -12.43
C ALA A 92 21.07 18.77 -11.10
N GLY A 93 21.76 18.43 -10.00
CA GLY A 93 21.42 18.88 -8.65
C GLY A 93 20.10 18.34 -8.07
N ALA A 94 19.41 17.42 -8.74
CA ALA A 94 18.22 16.76 -8.23
C ALA A 94 18.55 15.73 -7.15
N THR A 95 17.59 15.45 -6.27
CA THR A 95 17.67 14.36 -5.29
C THR A 95 16.75 13.22 -5.75
N VAL A 96 17.28 12.00 -5.81
CA VAL A 96 16.51 10.77 -6.08
C VAL A 96 16.39 10.01 -4.77
N LEU A 97 15.18 9.72 -4.35
CA LEU A 97 14.86 9.01 -3.13
C LEU A 97 14.23 7.66 -3.48
N PHE A 98 14.85 6.59 -2.99
CA PHE A 98 14.30 5.24 -2.94
C PHE A 98 13.84 4.96 -1.51
N PHE A 99 12.69 4.31 -1.35
CA PHE A 99 12.14 4.00 -0.04
C PHE A 99 11.34 2.70 -0.05
N THR A 100 11.19 2.07 1.11
CA THR A 100 10.23 0.98 1.33
C THR A 100 8.85 1.52 1.67
N ASP A 101 7.81 0.72 1.41
CA ASP A 101 6.41 1.03 1.72
C ASP A 101 6.17 1.34 3.20
N GLY A 102 6.93 0.76 4.13
CA GLY A 102 6.89 1.13 5.55
C GLY A 102 7.11 2.61 5.86
N LEU A 103 7.72 3.38 4.94
CA LEU A 103 7.83 4.84 5.08
C LEU A 103 6.49 5.55 4.95
N VAL A 104 5.52 4.99 4.23
CA VAL A 104 4.26 5.63 3.85
C VAL A 104 3.01 4.85 4.25
N GLU A 105 3.10 3.53 4.47
CA GLU A 105 1.97 2.66 4.76
C GLU A 105 1.39 2.97 6.15
N HIS A 106 0.07 3.16 6.17
CA HIS A 106 -0.70 3.35 7.39
C HIS A 106 -2.08 2.69 7.21
N PRO A 107 -2.56 1.86 8.15
CA PRO A 107 -3.75 1.03 7.97
C PRO A 107 -5.04 1.84 7.75
N ASP A 108 -5.12 3.03 8.34
CA ASP A 108 -6.29 3.92 8.21
C ASP A 108 -6.21 4.95 7.07
N ARG A 109 -5.16 4.93 6.23
CA ARG A 109 -4.96 5.89 5.14
C ARG A 109 -4.63 5.20 3.83
N SER A 110 -5.00 5.81 2.72
CA SER A 110 -4.62 5.29 1.41
C SER A 110 -3.13 5.51 1.15
N ILE A 111 -2.54 4.61 0.36
CA ILE A 111 -1.15 4.73 -0.08
C ILE A 111 -0.91 6.07 -0.80
N ASP A 112 -1.85 6.51 -1.63
CA ASP A 112 -1.77 7.78 -2.36
C ASP A 112 -1.64 8.98 -1.42
N GLN A 113 -2.32 8.95 -0.27
CA GLN A 113 -2.23 10.01 0.72
C GLN A 113 -0.84 10.02 1.37
N GLY A 114 -0.32 8.85 1.76
CA GLY A 114 1.03 8.71 2.31
C GLY A 114 2.11 9.18 1.33
N LEU A 115 2.00 8.83 0.05
CA LEU A 115 2.89 9.29 -1.02
C LEU A 115 2.80 10.82 -1.20
N ALA A 116 1.60 11.40 -1.24
CA ALA A 116 1.45 12.86 -1.35
C ALA A 116 2.09 13.61 -0.16
N GLU A 117 1.92 13.09 1.06
CA GLU A 117 2.54 13.65 2.27
C GLU A 117 4.07 13.53 2.22
N LEU A 118 4.61 12.37 1.82
CA LEU A 118 6.05 12.15 1.64
C LEU A 118 6.65 13.12 0.63
N ALA A 119 6.00 13.31 -0.53
CA ALA A 119 6.47 14.24 -1.55
C ALA A 119 6.56 15.67 -1.01
N GLY A 120 5.58 16.12 -0.22
CA GLY A 120 5.61 17.42 0.45
C GLY A 120 6.78 17.56 1.43
N LEU A 121 6.96 16.59 2.33
CA LEU A 121 8.07 16.57 3.30
C LEU A 121 9.44 16.59 2.59
N ALA A 122 9.59 15.79 1.53
CA ALA A 122 10.81 15.71 0.76
C ALA A 122 11.11 17.03 0.03
N ALA A 123 10.11 17.64 -0.61
CA ALA A 123 10.27 18.92 -1.29
C ALA A 123 10.75 20.03 -0.33
N ASP A 124 10.18 20.10 0.87
CA ASP A 124 10.50 21.11 1.86
C ASP A 124 11.94 21.02 2.37
N ARG A 125 12.48 19.80 2.46
CA ARG A 125 13.82 19.52 3.01
C ARG A 125 14.88 19.18 1.98
N ALA A 126 14.58 19.22 0.69
CA ALA A 126 15.51 18.89 -0.40
C ALA A 126 16.83 19.67 -0.37
N HIS A 127 16.88 20.82 0.31
CA HIS A 127 18.05 21.66 0.46
C HIS A 127 19.06 21.17 1.51
N LEU A 128 18.65 20.27 2.41
CA LEU A 128 19.51 19.77 3.48
C LEU A 128 20.66 18.89 2.94
N PRO A 129 21.74 18.69 3.71
CA PRO A 129 22.66 17.57 3.52
C PRO A 129 21.89 16.24 3.49
N LEU A 130 22.37 15.25 2.73
CA LEU A 130 21.62 14.00 2.52
C LEU A 130 21.36 13.23 3.83
N ASP A 131 22.32 13.21 4.75
CA ASP A 131 22.15 12.53 6.04
C ASP A 131 21.03 13.17 6.87
N ASP A 132 21.01 14.51 6.93
CA ASP A 132 19.96 15.26 7.64
C ASP A 132 18.60 15.13 6.94
N PHE A 133 18.60 15.09 5.60
CA PHE A 133 17.41 14.89 4.79
C PHE A 133 16.78 13.51 5.06
N VAL A 134 17.56 12.43 4.97
CA VAL A 134 17.08 11.07 5.22
C VAL A 134 16.60 10.92 6.65
N ARG A 135 17.36 11.46 7.63
CA ARG A 135 16.96 11.44 9.03
C ARG A 135 15.64 12.17 9.26
N HIS A 136 15.48 13.34 8.65
CA HIS A 136 14.24 14.09 8.75
C HIS A 136 13.04 13.29 8.23
N LEU A 137 13.18 12.65 7.06
CA LEU A 137 12.12 11.83 6.48
C LEU A 137 11.79 10.62 7.36
N ALA A 138 12.79 9.94 7.91
CA ALA A 138 12.57 8.83 8.83
C ALA A 138 11.86 9.28 10.13
N ASP A 139 12.25 10.43 10.69
CA ASP A 139 11.68 10.95 11.94
C ASP A 139 10.23 11.48 11.77
N HIS A 140 9.85 11.88 10.55
CA HIS A 140 8.55 12.49 10.23
C HIS A 140 7.79 11.70 9.16
N HIS A 141 8.06 10.41 9.04
CA HIS A 141 7.51 9.57 7.99
C HIS A 141 5.97 9.52 8.05
N PRO A 142 5.27 9.50 6.91
CA PRO A 142 3.82 9.35 6.89
C PRO A 142 3.32 7.99 7.37
N GLY A 143 4.14 6.93 7.35
CA GLY A 143 3.72 5.61 7.81
C GLY A 143 3.40 5.54 9.31
N ASP A 144 2.91 4.39 9.76
CA ASP A 144 2.60 4.14 11.18
C ASP A 144 3.75 3.49 11.97
N GLY A 145 4.85 3.15 11.28
CA GLY A 145 6.04 2.53 11.85
C GLY A 145 5.91 1.03 12.17
N HIS A 146 4.86 0.35 11.70
CA HIS A 146 4.70 -1.11 11.89
C HIS A 146 5.53 -1.94 10.90
N ASP A 147 5.95 -1.37 9.77
CA ASP A 147 6.75 -2.04 8.76
C ASP A 147 8.17 -1.48 8.68
N ASP A 148 9.09 -2.25 8.09
CA ASP A 148 10.50 -1.92 8.01
C ASP A 148 10.73 -0.69 7.12
N ILE A 149 11.42 0.32 7.68
CA ILE A 149 11.76 1.55 6.97
C ILE A 149 13.21 1.47 6.48
N ALA A 150 13.38 1.55 5.16
CA ALA A 150 14.66 1.80 4.52
C ALA A 150 14.55 2.97 3.55
N LEU A 151 15.54 3.86 3.56
CA LEU A 151 15.66 4.97 2.62
C LEU A 151 17.05 4.98 2.00
N LEU A 152 17.10 5.29 0.71
CA LEU A 152 18.35 5.58 0.00
C LEU A 152 18.16 6.86 -0.82
N ALA A 153 18.93 7.89 -0.49
CA ALA A 153 18.91 9.15 -1.20
C ALA A 153 20.23 9.39 -1.95
N LEU A 154 20.14 9.81 -3.21
CA LEU A 154 21.27 10.21 -4.03
C LEU A 154 21.04 11.64 -4.52
N ARG A 155 22.10 12.45 -4.59
CA ARG A 155 22.05 13.78 -5.21
C ARG A 155 22.90 13.77 -6.46
N THR A 156 22.30 14.11 -7.59
CA THR A 156 23.05 14.25 -8.84
C THR A 156 24.02 15.43 -8.72
N PRO A 157 25.22 15.35 -9.32
CA PRO A 157 26.13 16.48 -9.38
C PRO A 157 25.44 17.72 -9.94
N ARG A 158 25.84 18.88 -9.43
CA ARG A 158 25.62 20.16 -10.11
C ARG A 158 26.84 20.32 -11.00
N ASP A 159 26.65 20.25 -12.32
CA ASP A 159 27.64 20.39 -13.41
C ASP A 159 29.13 20.32 -13.04
#